data_AF-A0A919HX69-F1
#
_entry.id   AF-A0A919HX69-F1
#
_cell.length_a   1.000
_cell.length_b   1.000
_cell.length_c   1.000
_cell.angle_alpha   90.00
_cell.angle_beta   90.00
_cell.angle_gamma   90.00
#
_symmetry.space_group_name_H-M   'P 1'
#
loop_
_entity.id
_entity.type
_entity.pdbx_description
1 polymer ?
#
loop_
_entity_poly.entity_id
_entity_poly.type
_entity_poly.pdbx_seq_one_letter_code
_entity_poly.pdbx_strand_id
1 'polypeptide(L)' 'MTALLEGTALPEAIRFAHAAAAIAVTRKGAQPSVPWRTEIDEFLAQQG' A
#
# COMPACT_ATOMS: atom_id res chain seq x y z
N MET A 1 -8.19 -2.92 4.78
CA MET A 1 -9.61 -2.57 4.62
C MET A 1 -9.84 -1.61 3.46
N THR A 2 -9.07 -0.52 3.32
CA THR A 2 -9.26 0.52 2.29
C THR A 2 -9.56 -0.04 0.89
N ALA A 3 -8.67 -0.84 0.31
CA ALA A 3 -8.88 -1.39 -1.04
C ALA A 3 -10.13 -2.29 -1.15
N LEU A 4 -10.43 -3.11 -0.14
CA LEU A 4 -11.65 -3.93 -0.12
C LEU A 4 -12.92 -3.07 -0.10
N LEU A 5 -12.90 -1.98 0.67
CA LEU A 5 -14.02 -1.02 0.75
C LEU A 5 -14.15 -0.18 -0.53
N GLU A 6 -13.08 -0.03 -1.30
CA GLU A 6 -13.09 0.56 -2.65
C GLU A 6 -13.63 -0.41 -3.73
N GLY A 7 -14.07 -1.61 -3.35
CA GLY A 7 -14.63 -2.59 -4.28
C GLY A 7 -13.59 -3.28 -5.18
N THR A 8 -12.30 -3.15 -4.86
CA THR A 8 -11.26 -3.90 -5.58
C THR A 8 -11.39 -5.40 -5.30
N ALA A 9 -11.08 -6.21 -6.33
CA ALA A 9 -11.02 -7.64 -6.17
C ALA A 9 -9.93 -8.02 -5.14
N LEU A 10 -10.14 -9.15 -4.46
CA LEU A 10 -9.33 -9.55 -3.32
C LEU A 10 -7.82 -9.63 -3.63
N PRO A 11 -7.37 -10.20 -4.78
CA PRO A 11 -5.95 -10.23 -5.13
C PRO A 11 -5.32 -8.82 -5.23
N GLU A 12 -6.03 -7.87 -5.82
CA GLU A 12 -5.61 -6.49 -5.99
C GLU A 12 -5.57 -5.76 -4.65
N ALA A 13 -6.56 -6.00 -3.79
CA ALA A 13 -6.58 -5.46 -2.43
C ALA A 13 -5.40 -5.98 -1.59
N ILE A 14 -5.04 -7.26 -1.75
CA ILE A 14 -3.87 -7.87 -1.11
C ILE A 14 -2.58 -7.24 -1.67
N ARG A 15 -2.48 -7.06 -2.99
CA ARG A 15 -1.32 -6.41 -3.62
C ARG A 15 -1.13 -4.98 -3.12
N PHE A 16 -2.22 -4.21 -3.03
CA PHE A 16 -2.23 -2.86 -2.45
C PHE A 16 -1.73 -2.86 -1.00
N ALA A 17 -2.25 -3.77 -0.16
CA ALA A 17 -1.84 -3.88 1.23
C ALA A 17 -0.35 -4.24 1.38
N HIS A 18 0.17 -5.15 0.55
CA HIS A 18 1.59 -5.49 0.56
C HIS A 18 2.49 -4.34 0.11
N ALA A 19 2.08 -3.55 -0.89
CA ALA A 19 2.83 -2.36 -1.29
C ALA A 19 2.90 -1.33 -0.15
N ALA A 20 1.78 -1.08 0.52
CA ALA A 20 1.77 -0.21 1.70
C ALA A 20 2.70 -0.72 2.81
N ALA A 21 2.67 -2.03 3.10
CA ALA A 21 3.54 -2.64 4.10
C ALA A 21 5.02 -2.56 3.72
N ALA A 22 5.36 -2.82 2.45
CA ALA A 22 6.72 -2.75 1.93
C ALA A 22 7.31 -1.36 2.07
N ILE A 23 6.53 -0.29 1.83
CA ILE A 23 6.99 1.08 2.07
C ILE A 23 7.15 1.34 3.57
N ALA A 24 6.17 0.95 4.40
CA ALA A 24 6.18 1.23 5.84
C ALA A 24 7.43 0.66 6.54
N VAL A 25 7.87 -0.55 6.19
CA VAL A 25 9.04 -1.19 6.82
C VAL A 25 10.39 -0.53 6.46
N THR A 26 10.41 0.43 5.52
CA THR A 26 11.61 1.21 5.19
C THR A 26 11.76 2.48 6.03
N ARG A 27 10.73 2.87 6.80
CA ARG A 27 10.66 4.12 7.55
C ARG A 27 10.68 3.85 9.06
N LYS A 28 11.21 4.79 9.84
CA LYS A 28 11.19 4.70 11.30
C LYS A 28 9.83 5.10 11.86
N GLY A 29 9.39 4.39 12.91
CA GLY A 29 8.17 4.69 13.66
C GLY A 29 6.98 3.86 13.21
N ALA A 30 6.00 3.69 14.10
CA ALA A 30 4.76 2.95 13.80
C ALA A 30 3.83 3.79 12.92
N GLN A 31 2.98 4.63 13.52
CA GLN A 31 2.08 5.50 12.76
C GLN A 31 2.80 6.45 11.77
N PRO A 32 3.97 7.06 12.10
CA PRO A 32 4.68 7.93 11.16
C PRO A 32 5.22 7.21 9.92
N SER A 33 5.32 5.88 9.91
CA SER A 33 5.78 5.13 8.74
C SER A 33 4.65 4.80 7.75
N VAL A 34 3.39 5.00 8.12
CA VAL A 34 2.24 4.67 7.27
C VAL A 34 2.28 5.53 6.01
N PRO A 35 2.34 4.93 4.80
CA PRO A 35 2.42 5.68 3.56
C PRO A 35 1.08 6.28 3.15
N TRP A 36 1.16 7.35 2.36
CA TRP A 36 0.00 7.94 1.69
C TRP A 36 -0.41 7.13 0.46
N ARG A 37 -1.65 7.33 0.00
CA ARG A 37 -2.20 6.65 -1.19
C ARG A 37 -1.31 6.82 -2.42
N THR A 38 -0.88 8.05 -2.71
CA THR A 38 -0.04 8.35 -3.88
C THR A 38 1.29 7.59 -3.87
N GLU A 39 1.91 7.42 -2.70
CA GLU A 39 3.16 6.69 -2.56
C GLU A 39 2.99 5.20 -2.87
N ILE A 40 1.84 4.62 -2.49
CA ILE A 40 1.50 3.23 -2.79
C ILE A 40 1.26 3.05 -4.29
N ASP A 41 0.52 3.97 -4.91
CA ASP A 41 0.21 3.93 -6.34
C ASP A 41 1.49 4.09 -7.19
N GLU A 42 2.37 5.03 -6.82
CA GLU A 42 3.68 5.22 -7.46
C GLU A 42 4.59 3.99 -7.32
N PHE A 43 4.63 3.38 -6.14
CA PHE A 43 5.41 2.17 -5.91
C PHE A 43 4.91 1.03 -6.79
N LEU A 44 3.58 0.82 -6.88
CA LEU A 44 3.00 -0.22 -7.73
C LEU A 44 3.25 0.02 -9.21
N ALA A 45 3.23 1.28 -9.68
CA ALA A 45 3.54 1.63 -11.06
C ALA A 45 5.00 1.32 -11.46
N GLN A 46 5.94 1.36 -10.51
CA GLN A 46 7.34 1.03 -10.74
C GLN A 46 7.63 -0.48 -10.73
N GLN A 47 6.71 -1.30 -10.19
CA GLN A 47 6.82 -2.77 -10.09
C GLN A 47 6.11 -3.48 -11.24
N GLY A 48 6.08 -2.85 -12.42
CA GLY A 48 5.47 -3.35 -13.66
C GLY A 48 6.23 -4.53 -14.26
#